data_AF-I8J1G0-F1
#
_entry.id   AF-I8J1G0-F1
#
_cell.length_a   1.000
_cell.length_b   1.000
_cell.length_c   1.000
_cell.angle_alpha   90.00
_cell.angle_beta   90.00
_cell.angle_gamma   90.00
#
_symmetry.space_group_name_H-M   'P 1'
#
loop_
_entity.id
_entity.type
_entity.pdbx_description
1 polymer ?
#
loop_
_entity_poly.entity_id
_entity_poly.type
_entity_poly.pdbx_seq_one_letter_code
_entity_poly.pdbx_strand_id
1 'polypeptide(L)'
;MNKKMWVSFAVTGSIVLSGCSMNEKTIVSKQKTNDTAKHELKSNEKTEAAPAQEKKTFPEEVNYEKLPEIYDTLAPEAQLGTVNALLYKVTVTFDMSIGNAEVLIQNGINQNIVDSVKYSLKKSEGQYDQKLRKQVALAYQLLNQSDLSDQKGIKKLIDTHKDYMKIVDQMIGIIHKLSVKNAGASRKKMNHLKLEYLEQAKKNAIQFNLLVQHSSLDQKKYQDFTLKELKKINKEMASDME
;
A
#
# COMPACT_ATOMS: atom_id res chain seq x y z
N MET A 1 -32.36 -8.72 10.85
CA MET A 1 -31.65 -8.05 11.96
C MET A 1 -30.29 -7.62 11.48
N ASN A 2 -30.15 -6.33 11.14
CA ASN A 2 -28.91 -5.72 10.65
C ASN A 2 -27.94 -5.49 11.81
N LYS A 3 -26.91 -6.32 11.93
CA LYS A 3 -25.76 -6.02 12.78
C LYS A 3 -24.70 -5.32 11.93
N LYS A 4 -24.70 -3.99 11.97
CA LYS A 4 -23.57 -3.16 11.55
C LYS A 4 -22.38 -3.53 12.43
N MET A 5 -21.51 -4.42 11.95
CA MET A 5 -20.20 -4.65 12.57
C MET A 5 -19.34 -3.44 12.24
N TRP A 6 -19.17 -2.58 13.24
CA TRP A 6 -18.14 -1.55 13.23
C TRP A 6 -16.79 -2.26 13.20
N VAL A 7 -16.20 -2.34 12.01
CA VAL A 7 -14.79 -2.65 11.84
C VAL A 7 -14.04 -1.45 12.39
N SER A 8 -13.64 -1.48 13.66
CA SER A 8 -12.72 -0.49 14.22
C SER A 8 -11.38 -0.67 13.50
N PHE A 9 -11.15 0.22 12.53
CA PHE A 9 -9.98 0.29 11.67
C PHE A 9 -8.70 0.34 12.52
N ALA A 10 -7.94 -0.77 12.55
CA ALA A 10 -6.51 -0.78 12.84
C ALA A 10 -5.68 -0.28 11.62
N VAL A 11 -6.29 0.53 10.75
CA VAL A 11 -5.67 1.11 9.54
C VAL A 11 -4.84 2.35 9.88
N THR A 12 -4.91 2.84 11.11
CA THR A 12 -4.02 3.90 11.61
C THR A 12 -2.57 3.43 11.80
N GLY A 13 -2.29 2.11 11.83
CA GLY A 13 -0.94 1.58 12.07
C GLY A 13 -0.05 1.45 10.84
N SER A 14 -0.62 1.22 9.64
CA SER A 14 0.16 0.97 8.42
C SER A 14 0.56 2.26 7.67
N ILE A 15 -0.06 3.38 8.03
CA ILE A 15 0.32 4.71 7.56
C ILE A 15 0.96 5.45 8.74
N VAL A 16 2.11 4.98 9.22
CA VAL A 16 3.01 5.88 9.95
C VAL A 16 3.65 6.79 8.89
N LEU A 17 2.88 7.77 8.42
CA LEU A 17 3.37 8.98 7.75
C LEU A 17 4.01 9.96 8.75
N SER A 18 4.26 9.53 9.99
CA SER A 18 4.97 10.32 10.98
C SER A 18 6.40 10.54 10.48
N GLY A 19 6.65 11.77 10.02
CA GLY A 19 7.97 12.22 9.65
C GLY A 19 8.97 11.86 10.74
N CYS A 20 10.02 11.14 10.36
CA CYS A 20 11.20 10.97 11.19
C CYS A 20 11.89 12.33 11.32
N SER A 21 11.40 13.17 12.24
CA SER A 21 12.19 14.24 12.83
C SER A 21 13.08 13.59 13.90
N MET A 22 14.30 13.22 13.51
CA MET A 22 15.37 12.98 14.47
C MET A 22 15.98 14.35 14.82
N ASN A 23 15.76 14.79 16.05
CA ASN A 23 16.32 15.99 16.67
C ASN A 23 17.86 15.95 16.69
N GLU A 24 18.53 17.07 16.38
CA GLU A 24 19.37 17.76 17.36
C GLU A 24 19.84 19.16 16.90
N LYS A 25 19.79 20.10 17.87
CA LYS A 25 20.55 21.35 18.03
C LYS A 25 20.08 22.62 17.28
N THR A 26 19.32 23.41 18.05
CA THR A 26 19.54 24.83 18.38
C THR A 26 20.28 25.70 17.35
N ILE A 27 19.61 26.70 16.79
CA ILE A 27 19.99 28.13 16.83
C ILE A 27 18.78 29.00 16.43
N VAL A 28 18.48 29.93 17.34
CA VAL A 28 17.75 31.21 17.28
C VAL A 28 17.53 31.81 15.88
N SER A 29 16.30 32.27 15.59
CA SER A 29 15.98 33.70 15.32
C SER A 29 14.81 33.92 14.35
N LYS A 30 13.81 34.66 14.85
CA LYS A 30 12.96 35.66 14.17
C LYS A 30 12.08 35.23 12.99
N GLN A 31 10.81 35.07 13.35
CA GLN A 31 9.63 35.53 12.61
C GLN A 31 9.87 36.88 11.92
N LYS A 32 9.66 36.93 10.60
CA LYS A 32 9.14 38.10 9.89
C LYS A 32 8.25 37.66 8.73
N THR A 33 7.09 38.30 8.72
CA THR A 33 5.94 38.27 7.81
C THR A 33 6.25 38.69 6.37
N ASN A 34 5.44 38.15 5.46
CA ASN A 34 4.86 38.73 4.23
C ASN A 34 5.80 39.43 3.23
N ASP A 35 5.79 39.03 1.95
CA ASP A 35 4.85 39.63 1.00
C ASP A 35 4.87 39.03 -0.42
N THR A 36 3.73 39.22 -1.04
CA THR A 36 3.23 38.89 -2.38
C THR A 36 4.05 39.47 -3.54
N ALA A 37 4.22 38.74 -4.64
CA ALA A 37 4.25 39.33 -5.98
C ALA A 37 3.93 38.30 -7.08
N LYS A 38 2.77 38.48 -7.73
CA LYS A 38 2.41 37.95 -9.05
C LYS A 38 2.94 38.91 -10.12
N HIS A 39 3.47 38.38 -11.23
CA HIS A 39 3.39 38.95 -12.58
C HIS A 39 3.68 37.79 -13.55
N GLU A 40 2.65 37.21 -14.18
CA GLU A 40 2.10 37.54 -15.51
C GLU A 40 2.97 37.09 -16.70
N LEU A 41 2.30 36.32 -17.54
CA LEU A 41 2.70 35.71 -18.81
C LEU A 41 3.12 36.75 -19.87
N LYS A 42 4.04 36.32 -20.76
CA LYS A 42 3.88 36.50 -22.21
C LYS A 42 4.67 35.44 -23.00
N SER A 43 4.00 34.92 -24.03
CA SER A 43 4.47 34.09 -25.16
C SER A 43 5.47 34.89 -26.03
N ASN A 44 6.22 34.38 -27.00
CA ASN A 44 6.16 33.21 -27.89
C ASN A 44 7.52 33.17 -28.64
N GLU A 45 8.12 32.02 -28.95
CA GLU A 45 8.80 31.79 -30.25
C GLU A 45 9.26 30.34 -30.43
N LYS A 46 9.09 29.86 -31.68
CA LYS A 46 9.42 28.53 -32.18
C LYS A 46 10.92 28.34 -32.30
N THR A 47 11.41 27.22 -31.76
CA THR A 47 12.65 26.57 -32.22
C THR A 47 12.40 25.07 -32.28
N GLU A 48 12.54 24.47 -33.47
CA GLU A 48 12.61 23.03 -33.65
C GLU A 48 13.82 22.47 -32.90
N ALA A 49 13.60 21.54 -31.96
CA ALA A 49 14.69 20.86 -31.26
C ALA A 49 14.25 19.48 -30.75
N ALA A 50 14.90 18.42 -31.29
CA ALA A 50 15.09 17.06 -30.74
C ALA A 50 13.83 16.25 -30.32
N PRO A 51 13.89 14.90 -30.26
CA PRO A 51 12.77 14.13 -29.72
C PRO A 51 12.50 14.59 -28.29
N ALA A 52 11.30 15.13 -28.05
CA ALA A 52 10.91 15.64 -26.76
C ALA A 52 11.07 14.53 -25.72
N GLN A 53 11.97 14.70 -24.75
CA GLN A 53 11.86 13.98 -23.49
C GLN A 53 10.49 14.34 -22.94
N GLU A 54 9.55 13.39 -22.97
CA GLU A 54 8.24 13.57 -22.34
C GLU A 54 8.47 14.03 -20.90
N LYS A 55 7.98 15.24 -20.59
CA LYS A 55 8.15 15.84 -19.29
C LYS A 55 7.43 14.95 -18.27
N LYS A 56 8.17 14.28 -17.39
CA LYS A 56 7.59 13.42 -16.35
C LYS A 56 6.54 14.21 -15.54
N THR A 57 5.32 13.68 -15.41
CA THR A 57 4.15 14.42 -14.87
C THR A 57 3.59 13.81 -13.58
N PHE A 58 2.90 14.64 -12.80
CA PHE A 58 1.98 14.18 -11.76
C PHE A 58 0.58 14.13 -12.39
N PRO A 59 0.08 12.96 -12.78
CA PRO A 59 -1.24 12.87 -13.37
C PRO A 59 -2.29 13.22 -12.33
N GLU A 60 -3.41 13.77 -12.78
CA GLU A 60 -4.56 13.94 -11.90
C GLU A 60 -5.16 12.57 -11.52
N GLU A 61 -5.09 11.60 -12.42
CA GLU A 61 -5.61 10.26 -12.20
C GLU A 61 -4.70 9.22 -12.86
N VAL A 62 -4.42 8.14 -12.12
CA VAL A 62 -3.77 6.95 -12.69
C VAL A 62 -4.82 5.93 -13.10
N ASN A 63 -4.76 5.52 -14.36
CA ASN A 63 -5.45 4.32 -14.81
C ASN A 63 -4.53 3.11 -14.58
N TYR A 64 -4.84 2.30 -13.56
CA TYR A 64 -4.06 1.12 -13.20
C TYR A 64 -4.01 0.03 -14.29
N GLU A 65 -4.97 0.00 -15.21
CA GLU A 65 -4.96 -0.94 -16.34
C GLU A 65 -3.95 -0.55 -17.42
N LYS A 66 -3.67 0.75 -17.55
CA LYS A 66 -2.68 1.31 -18.49
C LYS A 66 -1.38 1.72 -17.80
N LEU A 67 -1.21 1.30 -16.55
CA LEU A 67 -0.08 1.70 -15.72
C LEU A 67 1.27 1.29 -16.34
N PRO A 68 1.46 0.06 -16.86
CA PRO A 68 2.72 -0.31 -17.51
C PRO A 68 3.12 0.64 -18.64
N GLU A 69 2.16 1.13 -19.43
CA GLU A 69 2.41 1.97 -20.60
C GLU A 69 2.74 3.42 -20.23
N ILE A 70 2.18 3.93 -19.13
CA ILE A 70 2.37 5.33 -18.73
C ILE A 70 3.41 5.50 -17.62
N TYR A 71 3.91 4.42 -17.02
CA TYR A 71 4.73 4.49 -15.80
C TYR A 71 5.96 5.38 -15.96
N ASP A 72 6.67 5.26 -17.08
CA ASP A 72 7.91 6.01 -17.33
C ASP A 72 7.67 7.51 -17.59
N THR A 73 6.43 7.87 -17.93
CA THR A 73 5.98 9.26 -18.11
C THR A 73 5.59 9.93 -16.78
N LEU A 74 5.50 9.16 -15.69
CA LEU A 74 5.18 9.69 -14.37
C LEU A 74 6.42 10.30 -13.71
N ALA A 75 6.21 11.37 -12.93
CA ALA A 75 7.21 11.88 -12.01
C ALA A 75 7.67 10.77 -11.04
N PRO A 76 8.96 10.68 -10.66
CA PRO A 76 9.45 9.61 -9.79
C PRO A 76 8.69 9.46 -8.46
N GLU A 77 8.23 10.56 -7.87
CA GLU A 77 7.35 10.54 -6.69
C GLU A 77 6.00 9.90 -6.99
N ALA A 78 5.41 10.18 -8.16
CA ALA A 78 4.15 9.61 -8.61
C ALA A 78 4.30 8.13 -8.99
N GLN A 79 5.44 7.75 -9.59
CA GLN A 79 5.81 6.35 -9.83
C GLN A 79 5.80 5.56 -8.53
N LEU A 80 6.53 6.03 -7.53
CA LEU A 80 6.64 5.34 -6.24
C LEU A 80 5.32 5.37 -5.45
N GLY A 81 4.60 6.50 -5.49
CA GLY A 81 3.30 6.64 -4.85
C GLY A 81 2.23 5.72 -5.45
N THR A 82 2.25 5.53 -6.78
CA THR A 82 1.35 4.58 -7.46
C THR A 82 1.64 3.14 -7.04
N VAL A 83 2.92 2.75 -7.00
CA VAL A 83 3.31 1.41 -6.54
C VAL A 83 2.91 1.20 -5.08
N ASN A 84 3.13 2.18 -4.21
CA ASN A 84 2.72 2.09 -2.81
C ASN A 84 1.21 1.91 -2.69
N ALA A 85 0.43 2.70 -3.44
CA ALA A 85 -1.02 2.57 -3.46
C ALA A 85 -1.49 1.18 -3.95
N LEU A 86 -0.83 0.62 -4.97
CA LEU A 86 -1.13 -0.71 -5.49
C LEU A 86 -0.89 -1.82 -4.46
N LEU A 87 0.26 -1.77 -3.76
CA LEU A 87 0.58 -2.74 -2.70
C LEU A 87 -0.27 -2.55 -1.44
N TYR A 88 -0.66 -1.32 -1.15
CA TYR A 88 -1.59 -1.03 -0.06
C TYR A 88 -3.00 -1.56 -0.34
N LYS A 89 -3.50 -1.48 -1.59
CA LYS A 89 -4.77 -2.10 -1.99
C LYS A 89 -4.81 -3.58 -1.66
N VAL A 90 -3.69 -4.27 -1.92
CA VAL A 90 -3.50 -5.69 -1.59
C VAL A 90 -3.58 -5.91 -0.08
N THR A 91 -2.85 -5.11 0.69
CA THR A 91 -2.86 -5.14 2.16
C THR A 91 -4.27 -4.97 2.73
N VAL A 92 -4.99 -3.92 2.30
CA VAL A 92 -6.36 -3.64 2.78
C VAL A 92 -7.33 -4.75 2.40
N THR A 93 -7.23 -5.27 1.17
CA THR A 93 -8.10 -6.38 0.74
C THR A 93 -7.88 -7.61 1.61
N PHE A 94 -6.64 -7.90 1.97
CA PHE A 94 -6.33 -8.97 2.94
C PHE A 94 -6.81 -8.65 4.34
N ASP A 95 -6.61 -7.43 4.85
CA ASP A 95 -7.11 -7.03 6.18
C ASP A 95 -8.62 -7.20 6.31
N MET A 96 -9.37 -6.86 5.27
CA MET A 96 -10.82 -6.99 5.23
C MET A 96 -11.30 -8.45 5.13
N SER A 97 -10.48 -9.32 4.55
CA SER A 97 -10.84 -10.71 4.27
C SER A 97 -10.35 -11.69 5.33
N ILE A 98 -9.15 -11.46 5.85
CA ILE A 98 -8.36 -12.36 6.69
C ILE A 98 -8.02 -11.70 8.03
N GLY A 99 -7.90 -10.36 8.08
CA GLY A 99 -7.32 -9.59 9.19
C GLY A 99 -8.02 -9.69 10.55
N ASN A 100 -9.09 -10.47 10.66
CA ASN A 100 -9.75 -10.81 11.92
C ASN A 100 -10.20 -12.28 12.00
N ALA A 101 -9.65 -13.18 11.17
CA ALA A 101 -10.04 -14.59 11.18
C ALA A 101 -9.80 -15.23 12.56
N GLU A 102 -8.80 -14.79 13.31
CA GLU A 102 -8.52 -15.24 14.68
C GLU A 102 -9.61 -14.88 15.70
N VAL A 103 -10.41 -13.83 15.43
CA VAL A 103 -11.57 -13.46 16.26
C VAL A 103 -12.69 -14.48 16.10
N LEU A 104 -12.83 -15.02 14.87
CA LEU A 104 -13.81 -16.05 14.52
C LEU A 104 -13.34 -17.46 14.87
N ILE A 105 -12.02 -17.72 14.79
CA ILE A 105 -11.41 -19.01 15.14
C ILE A 105 -11.19 -19.09 16.65
N GLN A 106 -12.26 -19.42 17.39
CA GLN A 106 -12.19 -19.63 18.84
C GLN A 106 -12.08 -21.12 19.21
N ASN A 107 -11.79 -21.42 20.48
CA ASN A 107 -11.90 -22.80 20.96
C ASN A 107 -13.38 -23.18 21.01
N GLY A 108 -13.74 -24.37 20.51
CA GLY A 108 -15.12 -24.84 20.53
C GLY A 108 -16.03 -24.26 19.45
N ILE A 109 -15.48 -23.76 18.34
CA ILE A 109 -16.29 -23.36 17.17
C ILE A 109 -17.03 -24.57 16.59
N ASN A 110 -18.23 -24.34 16.05
CA ASN A 110 -19.00 -25.35 15.33
C ASN A 110 -18.71 -25.30 13.82
N GLN A 111 -19.25 -26.28 13.07
CA GLN A 111 -19.03 -26.39 11.64
C GLN A 111 -19.54 -25.14 10.87
N ASN A 112 -20.65 -24.53 11.29
CA ASN A 112 -21.17 -23.32 10.65
C ASN A 112 -20.17 -22.15 10.71
N ILE A 113 -19.43 -22.00 11.81
CA ILE A 113 -18.39 -20.98 11.93
C ILE A 113 -17.21 -21.33 11.00
N VAL A 114 -16.79 -22.59 10.97
CA VAL A 114 -15.71 -23.05 10.06
C VAL A 114 -16.08 -22.74 8.60
N ASP A 115 -17.30 -23.08 8.21
CA ASP A 115 -17.80 -22.87 6.85
C ASP A 115 -17.91 -21.38 6.52
N SER A 116 -18.37 -20.56 7.48
CA SER A 116 -18.44 -19.10 7.32
C SER A 116 -17.07 -18.44 7.13
N VAL A 117 -16.07 -18.85 7.93
CA VAL A 117 -14.69 -18.35 7.79
C VAL A 117 -14.11 -18.76 6.44
N LYS A 118 -14.30 -20.02 6.02
CA LYS A 118 -13.84 -20.51 4.71
C LYS A 118 -14.60 -19.85 3.55
N TYR A 119 -15.89 -19.58 3.70
CA TYR A 119 -16.67 -18.87 2.70
C TYR A 119 -16.20 -17.43 2.53
N SER A 120 -15.91 -16.73 3.64
CA SER A 120 -15.33 -15.38 3.62
C SER A 120 -13.99 -15.36 2.89
N LEU A 121 -13.12 -16.32 3.20
CA LEU A 121 -11.86 -16.49 2.47
C LEU A 121 -12.11 -16.80 1.00
N LYS A 122 -12.99 -17.74 0.65
CA LYS A 122 -13.29 -18.11 -0.73
C LYS A 122 -13.88 -16.96 -1.55
N LYS A 123 -14.73 -16.12 -0.95
CA LYS A 123 -15.26 -14.90 -1.58
C LYS A 123 -14.12 -13.92 -1.90
N SER A 124 -13.17 -13.79 -0.98
CA SER A 124 -11.95 -13.01 -1.20
C SER A 124 -11.06 -13.62 -2.28
N GLU A 125 -10.79 -14.93 -2.22
CA GLU A 125 -9.91 -15.62 -3.16
C GLU A 125 -10.47 -15.63 -4.58
N GLY A 126 -11.77 -15.93 -4.74
CA GLY A 126 -12.41 -16.08 -6.04
C GLY A 126 -12.60 -14.77 -6.80
N GLN A 127 -12.70 -13.64 -6.12
CA GLN A 127 -12.84 -12.32 -6.75
C GLN A 127 -11.51 -11.55 -6.81
N TYR A 128 -10.59 -11.81 -5.86
CA TYR A 128 -9.43 -10.95 -5.65
C TYR A 128 -8.09 -11.67 -5.76
N ASP A 129 -7.89 -12.92 -5.35
CA ASP A 129 -6.51 -13.48 -5.23
C ASP A 129 -5.74 -13.50 -6.56
N GLN A 130 -6.35 -13.93 -7.67
CA GLN A 130 -5.67 -13.89 -8.98
C GLN A 130 -5.37 -12.45 -9.44
N LYS A 131 -6.25 -11.49 -9.14
CA LYS A 131 -6.08 -10.07 -9.50
C LYS A 131 -5.03 -9.41 -8.61
N LEU A 132 -5.05 -9.68 -7.30
CA LEU A 132 -4.12 -9.15 -6.31
C LEU A 132 -2.70 -9.67 -6.56
N ARG A 133 -2.52 -10.97 -6.82
CA ARG A 133 -1.18 -11.51 -7.16
C ARG A 133 -0.64 -10.90 -8.44
N LYS A 134 -1.49 -10.66 -9.44
CA LYS A 134 -1.10 -9.91 -10.65
C LYS A 134 -0.71 -8.46 -10.32
N GLN A 135 -1.44 -7.79 -9.43
CA GLN A 135 -1.10 -6.42 -8.99
C GLN A 135 0.21 -6.36 -8.21
N VAL A 136 0.48 -7.34 -7.33
CA VAL A 136 1.77 -7.46 -6.64
C VAL A 136 2.90 -7.72 -7.63
N ALA A 137 2.70 -8.63 -8.59
CA ALA A 137 3.70 -8.91 -9.63
C ALA A 137 3.97 -7.67 -10.49
N LEU A 138 2.92 -6.94 -10.88
CA LEU A 138 3.04 -5.68 -11.60
C LEU A 138 3.80 -4.64 -10.78
N ALA A 139 3.46 -4.45 -9.50
CA ALA A 139 4.18 -3.54 -8.62
C ALA A 139 5.69 -3.86 -8.55
N TYR A 140 6.04 -5.14 -8.45
CA TYR A 140 7.45 -5.56 -8.47
C TYR A 140 8.11 -5.30 -9.81
N GLN A 141 7.41 -5.53 -10.92
CA GLN A 141 7.90 -5.25 -12.25
C GLN A 141 8.20 -3.75 -12.42
N LEU A 142 7.25 -2.88 -12.05
CA LEU A 142 7.40 -1.43 -12.13
C LEU A 142 8.55 -0.92 -11.25
N LEU A 143 8.68 -1.44 -10.02
CA LEU A 143 9.82 -1.12 -9.15
C LEU A 143 11.16 -1.52 -9.78
N ASN A 144 11.25 -2.70 -10.39
CA ASN A 144 12.48 -3.15 -11.05
C ASN A 144 12.79 -2.37 -12.35
N GLN A 145 11.77 -1.78 -12.98
CA GLN A 145 11.92 -0.94 -14.17
C GLN A 145 12.23 0.52 -13.82
N SER A 146 12.13 0.91 -12.55
CA SER A 146 12.26 2.30 -12.12
C SER A 146 13.69 2.82 -12.25
N ASP A 147 13.83 4.03 -12.80
CA ASP A 147 15.09 4.78 -12.92
C ASP A 147 15.61 5.37 -11.58
N LEU A 148 14.99 5.03 -10.45
CA LEU A 148 15.43 5.55 -9.14
C LEU A 148 16.88 5.13 -8.85
N SER A 149 17.62 6.03 -8.21
CA SER A 149 19.05 5.82 -7.94
C SER A 149 19.33 4.74 -6.89
N ASP A 150 18.43 4.54 -5.92
CA ASP A 150 18.59 3.55 -4.85
C ASP A 150 18.04 2.16 -5.24
N GLN A 151 18.72 1.50 -6.18
CA GLN A 151 18.40 0.13 -6.62
C GLN A 151 18.49 -0.91 -5.50
N LYS A 152 19.38 -0.69 -4.51
CA LYS A 152 19.47 -1.56 -3.32
C LYS A 152 18.23 -1.41 -2.44
N GLY A 153 17.74 -0.18 -2.25
CA GLY A 153 16.50 0.13 -1.57
C GLY A 153 15.28 -0.49 -2.25
N ILE A 154 15.20 -0.41 -3.59
CA ILE A 154 14.17 -1.09 -4.38
C ILE A 154 14.15 -2.59 -4.08
N LYS A 155 15.32 -3.26 -4.16
CA LYS A 155 15.40 -4.70 -3.87
C LYS A 155 14.94 -5.01 -2.45
N LYS A 156 15.38 -4.22 -1.46
CA LYS A 156 15.00 -4.40 -0.06
C LYS A 156 13.50 -4.21 0.17
N LEU A 157 12.88 -3.24 -0.49
CA LEU A 157 11.43 -3.03 -0.48
C LEU A 157 10.70 -4.26 -1.04
N ILE A 158 11.10 -4.74 -2.22
CA ILE A 158 10.51 -5.92 -2.85
C ILE A 158 10.65 -7.16 -1.94
N ASP A 159 11.83 -7.39 -1.37
CA ASP A 159 12.07 -8.54 -0.50
C ASP A 159 11.24 -8.47 0.78
N THR A 160 11.12 -7.28 1.38
CA THR A 160 10.25 -7.05 2.56
C THR A 160 8.79 -7.34 2.21
N HIS A 161 8.33 -6.90 1.04
CA HIS A 161 6.94 -7.16 0.62
C HIS A 161 6.71 -8.64 0.28
N LYS A 162 7.71 -9.34 -0.28
CA LYS A 162 7.65 -10.80 -0.46
C LYS A 162 7.53 -11.53 0.87
N ASP A 163 8.27 -11.11 1.89
CA ASP A 163 8.17 -11.70 3.23
C ASP A 163 6.81 -11.45 3.86
N TYR A 164 6.24 -10.25 3.68
CA TYR A 164 4.84 -9.97 4.03
C TYR A 164 3.87 -10.94 3.34
N MET A 165 4.00 -11.13 2.02
CA MET A 165 3.13 -12.03 1.26
C MET A 165 3.26 -13.51 1.67
N LYS A 166 4.45 -13.96 2.09
CA LYS A 166 4.64 -15.32 2.62
C LYS A 166 3.82 -15.54 3.90
N ILE A 167 3.77 -14.54 4.79
CA ILE A 167 2.97 -14.61 6.02
C ILE A 167 1.48 -14.68 5.66
N VAL A 168 1.04 -13.87 4.70
CA VAL A 168 -0.35 -13.91 4.19
C VAL A 168 -0.68 -15.31 3.66
N ASP A 169 0.18 -15.91 2.84
CA ASP A 169 -0.02 -17.26 2.32
C ASP A 169 -0.10 -18.32 3.44
N GLN A 170 0.70 -18.18 4.50
CA GLN A 170 0.61 -19.04 5.68
C GLN A 170 -0.72 -18.87 6.44
N MET A 171 -1.21 -17.63 6.57
CA MET A 171 -2.50 -17.33 7.20
C MET A 171 -3.66 -17.95 6.41
N ILE A 172 -3.68 -17.78 5.09
CA ILE A 172 -4.64 -18.41 4.17
C ILE A 172 -4.62 -19.93 4.35
N GLY A 173 -3.42 -20.54 4.32
CA GLY A 173 -3.27 -21.99 4.45
C GLY A 173 -3.80 -22.56 5.77
N ILE A 174 -3.75 -21.79 6.86
CA ILE A 174 -4.34 -22.18 8.15
C ILE A 174 -5.87 -22.14 8.10
N ILE A 175 -6.46 -21.14 7.45
CA ILE A 175 -7.90 -21.05 7.26
C ILE A 175 -8.42 -22.18 6.36
N HIS A 176 -7.74 -22.50 5.26
CA HIS A 176 -8.13 -23.64 4.40
C HIS A 176 -8.17 -24.96 5.18
N LYS A 177 -7.20 -25.17 6.06
CA LYS A 177 -7.08 -26.38 6.89
C LYS A 177 -7.92 -26.33 8.17
N LEU A 178 -8.66 -25.24 8.42
CA LEU A 178 -9.46 -25.08 9.62
C LEU A 178 -10.56 -26.16 9.70
N SER A 179 -10.76 -26.68 10.90
CA SER A 179 -11.81 -27.62 11.27
C SER A 179 -12.18 -27.40 12.73
N VAL A 180 -13.34 -27.93 13.15
CA VAL A 180 -13.76 -27.92 14.56
C VAL A 180 -12.68 -28.53 15.48
N LYS A 181 -12.09 -29.67 15.07
CA LYS A 181 -11.10 -30.41 15.85
C LYS A 181 -9.79 -29.65 16.07
N ASN A 182 -9.36 -28.84 15.10
CA ASN A 182 -8.05 -28.17 15.14
C ASN A 182 -8.13 -26.66 15.45
N ALA A 183 -9.32 -26.12 15.69
CA ALA A 183 -9.56 -24.69 15.84
C ALA A 183 -8.63 -24.01 16.86
N GLY A 184 -8.41 -24.62 18.03
CA GLY A 184 -7.52 -24.06 19.04
C GLY A 184 -6.05 -24.01 18.62
N ALA A 185 -5.56 -25.01 17.90
CA ALA A 185 -4.21 -25.00 17.34
C ALA A 185 -4.08 -23.99 16.21
N SER A 186 -5.08 -23.90 15.34
CA SER A 186 -5.16 -22.91 14.25
C SER A 186 -5.15 -21.48 14.80
N ARG A 187 -5.93 -21.20 15.87
CA ARG A 187 -5.95 -19.90 16.55
C ARG A 187 -4.57 -19.50 17.08
N LYS A 188 -3.87 -20.40 17.76
CA LYS A 188 -2.53 -20.12 18.30
C LYS A 188 -1.55 -19.74 17.19
N LYS A 189 -1.55 -20.50 16.08
CA LYS A 189 -0.73 -20.18 14.91
C LYS A 189 -1.12 -18.83 14.30
N MET A 190 -2.42 -18.52 14.27
CA MET A 190 -2.91 -17.25 13.72
C MET A 190 -2.55 -16.04 14.55
N ASN A 191 -2.59 -16.17 15.88
CA ASN A 191 -2.13 -15.11 16.77
C ASN A 191 -0.63 -14.85 16.62
N HIS A 192 0.18 -15.89 16.42
CA HIS A 192 1.61 -15.73 16.19
C HIS A 192 1.90 -15.02 14.86
N LEU A 193 1.32 -15.53 13.76
CA LEU A 193 1.49 -14.95 12.43
C LEU A 193 0.94 -13.52 12.33
N LYS A 194 -0.10 -13.17 13.11
CA LYS A 194 -0.61 -11.79 13.17
C LYS A 194 0.46 -10.80 13.66
N LEU A 195 1.33 -11.18 14.60
CA LEU A 195 2.40 -10.30 15.06
C LEU A 195 3.44 -10.09 13.96
N GLU A 196 3.86 -11.17 13.29
CA GLU A 196 4.79 -11.10 12.15
C GLU A 196 4.21 -10.29 10.99
N TYR A 197 2.92 -10.48 10.70
CA TYR A 197 2.18 -9.74 9.68
C TYR A 197 2.24 -8.23 9.93
N LEU A 198 1.92 -7.80 11.15
CA LEU A 198 1.96 -6.38 11.54
C LEU A 198 3.39 -5.82 11.50
N GLU A 199 4.38 -6.62 11.90
CA GLU A 199 5.78 -6.23 11.82
C GLU A 199 6.23 -6.02 10.37
N GLN A 200 5.89 -6.93 9.46
CA GLN A 200 6.24 -6.79 8.04
C GLN A 200 5.49 -5.66 7.35
N ALA A 201 4.21 -5.44 7.68
CA ALA A 201 3.45 -4.29 7.19
C ALA A 201 4.14 -2.97 7.58
N LYS A 202 4.59 -2.86 8.84
CA LYS A 202 5.37 -1.70 9.32
C LYS A 202 6.71 -1.57 8.58
N LYS A 203 7.44 -2.67 8.37
CA LYS A 203 8.71 -2.65 7.64
C LYS A 203 8.54 -2.19 6.20
N ASN A 204 7.46 -2.61 5.51
CA ASN A 204 7.14 -2.15 4.16
C ASN A 204 6.96 -0.62 4.12
N ALA A 205 6.16 -0.05 5.02
CA ALA A 205 5.98 1.39 5.10
C ALA A 205 7.31 2.14 5.34
N ILE A 206 8.16 1.60 6.21
CA ILE A 206 9.50 2.15 6.46
C ILE A 206 10.37 2.08 5.19
N GLN A 207 10.38 0.96 4.46
CA GLN A 207 11.19 0.82 3.25
C GLN A 207 10.79 1.81 2.15
N PHE A 208 9.49 2.08 1.98
CA PHE A 208 9.04 3.12 1.06
C PHE A 208 9.57 4.50 1.45
N ASN A 209 9.47 4.89 2.72
CA ASN A 209 9.98 6.18 3.19
C ASN A 209 11.50 6.30 3.04
N LEU A 210 12.25 5.23 3.33
CA LEU A 210 13.70 5.21 3.13
C LEU A 210 14.04 5.34 1.64
N LEU A 211 13.30 4.68 0.76
CA LEU A 211 13.54 4.74 -0.68
C LEU A 211 13.31 6.16 -1.23
N VAL A 212 12.27 6.87 -0.75
CA VAL A 212 12.03 8.29 -1.06
C VAL A 212 13.23 9.14 -0.63
N GLN A 213 13.70 8.96 0.60
CA GLN A 213 14.81 9.74 1.16
C GLN A 213 16.12 9.49 0.41
N HIS A 214 16.51 8.22 0.22
CA HIS A 214 17.76 7.86 -0.44
C HIS A 214 17.77 8.24 -1.92
N SER A 215 16.61 8.19 -2.58
CA SER A 215 16.45 8.61 -3.97
C SER A 215 16.29 10.12 -4.12
N SER A 216 16.42 10.90 -3.03
CA SER A 216 16.32 12.37 -3.01
C SER A 216 15.00 12.90 -3.60
N LEU A 217 13.91 12.14 -3.43
CA LEU A 217 12.60 12.51 -3.93
C LEU A 217 11.91 13.52 -3.00
N ASP A 218 11.02 14.33 -3.55
CA ASP A 218 10.19 15.23 -2.76
C ASP A 218 9.19 14.44 -1.92
N GLN A 219 9.49 14.31 -0.63
CA GLN A 219 8.67 13.54 0.31
C GLN A 219 7.23 14.06 0.35
N LYS A 220 6.99 15.37 0.28
CA LYS A 220 5.64 15.92 0.35
C LYS A 220 4.84 15.56 -0.89
N LYS A 221 5.42 15.70 -2.09
CA LYS A 221 4.76 15.32 -3.34
C LYS A 221 4.45 13.83 -3.39
N TYR A 222 5.38 12.98 -2.96
CA TYR A 222 5.16 11.54 -2.83
C TYR A 222 3.98 11.23 -1.90
N GLN A 223 3.95 11.86 -0.71
CA GLN A 223 2.90 11.63 0.28
C GLN A 223 1.52 12.13 -0.21
N ASP A 224 1.47 13.33 -0.76
CA ASP A 224 0.24 13.94 -1.28
C ASP A 224 -0.36 13.08 -2.41
N PHE A 225 0.50 12.63 -3.34
CA PHE A 225 0.09 11.77 -4.45
C PHE A 225 -0.37 10.39 -3.96
N THR A 226 0.41 9.75 -3.09
CA THR A 226 0.05 8.45 -2.50
C THR A 226 -1.32 8.54 -1.81
N LEU A 227 -1.52 9.56 -0.97
CA LEU A 227 -2.79 9.74 -0.25
C LEU A 227 -3.97 9.94 -1.20
N LYS A 228 -3.76 10.65 -2.32
CA LYS A 228 -4.78 10.82 -3.36
C LYS A 228 -5.20 9.48 -3.95
N GLU A 229 -4.23 8.67 -4.34
CA GLU A 229 -4.48 7.33 -4.90
C GLU A 229 -5.15 6.39 -3.89
N LEU A 230 -4.72 6.43 -2.62
CA LEU A 230 -5.35 5.65 -1.55
C LEU A 230 -6.82 6.03 -1.32
N LYS A 231 -7.15 7.32 -1.37
CA LYS A 231 -8.55 7.78 -1.26
C LYS A 231 -9.41 7.23 -2.40
N LYS A 232 -8.87 7.18 -3.61
CA LYS A 232 -9.55 6.61 -4.78
C LYS A 232 -9.81 5.12 -4.58
N ILE A 233 -8.76 4.37 -4.21
CA ILE A 233 -8.86 2.93 -3.94
C ILE A 233 -9.92 2.65 -2.87
N ASN A 234 -9.92 3.39 -1.77
CA ASN A 234 -10.92 3.23 -0.72
C ASN A 234 -12.35 3.50 -1.20
N LYS A 235 -12.53 4.48 -2.10
CA LYS A 235 -13.84 4.78 -2.71
C LYS A 235 -14.32 3.64 -3.62
N GLU A 236 -13.44 3.10 -4.47
CA GLU A 236 -13.73 1.92 -5.32
C GLU A 236 -14.10 0.70 -4.48
N MET A 237 -13.32 0.42 -3.44
CA MET A 237 -13.57 -0.72 -2.56
C MET A 237 -14.89 -0.57 -1.78
N ALA A 238 -15.27 0.65 -1.41
CA ALA A 238 -16.56 0.91 -0.77
C ALA A 238 -17.73 0.66 -1.72
N SER A 239 -17.62 1.05 -3.00
CA SER A 239 -18.67 0.80 -3.99
C SER A 239 -18.81 -0.68 -4.35
N ASP A 240 -17.73 -1.46 -4.30
CA ASP A 240 -17.77 -2.90 -4.58
C ASP A 240 -18.42 -3.73 -3.45
N MET A 241 -18.72 -3.10 -2.31
CA MET A 241 -19.32 -3.73 -1.13
C MET A 241 -20.82 -3.45 -0.95
N GLU A 242 -21.39 -2.52 -1.73
CA GLU A 242 -22.83 -2.22 -1.77
C GLU A 242 -23.58 -3.17 -2.71
#